data_AF-A0A7J7MK48-F1
#
_entry.id   AF-A0A7J7MK48-F1
#
_cell.length_a   1.000
_cell.length_b   1.000
_cell.length_c   1.000
_cell.angle_alpha   90.00
_cell.angle_beta   90.00
_cell.angle_gamma   90.00
#
_symmetry.space_group_name_H-M   'P 1'
#
loop_
_entity.id
_entity.type
_entity.pdbx_description
1 polymer ?
#
loop_
_entity_poly.entity_id
_entity_poly.type
_entity_poly.pdbx_seq_one_letter_code
_entity_poly.pdbx_strand_id
1 'polypeptide(L)'
;MIIKHEYMFNKVEHEYFKEFVNKLNLQFKQISRNTLKSDYMRIYQEEKGKLYKFLDKLNSWISCTSELNYYKHTKDAFVFDRSF
;
A
#
# COMPACT_ATOMS: atom_id res chain seq x y z
N MET A 1 9.58 -0.34 9.21
CA MET A 1 9.21 1.03 9.68
C MET A 1 8.28 1.73 8.71
N ILE A 2 8.65 1.95 7.45
CA ILE A 2 7.80 2.70 6.50
C ILE A 2 6.45 1.98 6.23
N ILE A 3 6.50 0.73 5.74
CA ILE A 3 5.30 -0.07 5.41
C ILE A 3 4.43 -0.30 6.65
N LYS A 4 5.06 -0.73 7.75
CA LYS A 4 4.37 -1.01 9.03
C LYS A 4 3.60 0.18 9.61
N HIS A 5 4.04 1.40 9.34
CA HIS A 5 3.41 2.63 9.85
C HIS A 5 2.71 3.42 8.74
N GLU A 6 2.49 2.81 7.57
CA GLU A 6 1.76 3.41 6.43
C GLU A 6 2.27 4.80 6.03
N TYR A 7 3.58 5.04 6.20
CA TYR A 7 4.15 6.33 5.83
C TYR A 7 4.25 6.47 4.31
N MET A 8 4.03 7.71 3.83
CA MET A 8 4.21 8.06 2.43
C MET A 8 5.61 7.67 1.94
N PHE A 9 5.70 7.16 0.71
CA PHE A 9 6.98 6.73 0.14
C PHE A 9 7.99 7.87 0.00
N ASN A 10 7.54 9.13 -0.12
CA ASN A 10 8.43 10.28 -0.18
C ASN A 10 9.25 10.49 1.12
N LYS A 11 8.82 9.88 2.24
CA LYS A 11 9.49 10.01 3.53
C LYS A 11 10.95 9.52 3.50
N VAL A 12 11.27 8.49 2.71
CA VAL A 12 12.65 7.99 2.61
C VAL A 12 13.59 8.93 1.88
N GLU A 13 13.03 9.87 1.11
CA GLU A 13 13.80 10.86 0.35
C GLU A 13 13.94 12.20 1.07
N HIS A 14 13.19 12.42 2.14
CA HIS A 14 13.23 13.63 2.95
C HIS A 14 14.59 13.81 3.62
N GLU A 15 15.14 15.02 3.53
CA GLU A 15 16.50 15.36 3.97
C GLU A 15 16.74 15.05 5.46
N TYR A 16 15.90 15.59 6.34
CA TYR A 16 16.00 15.32 7.77
C TYR A 16 15.85 13.84 8.14
N PHE A 17 15.09 13.08 7.33
CA PHE A 17 14.95 11.65 7.56
C PHE A 17 16.24 10.90 7.21
N LYS A 18 16.89 11.27 6.11
CA LYS A 18 18.19 10.70 5.72
C LYS A 18 19.26 11.01 6.75
N GLU A 19 19.36 12.28 7.18
CA GLU A 19 20.32 12.66 8.21
C GLU A 19 20.10 11.91 9.51
N PHE A 20 18.85 11.80 9.94
CA PHE A 20 18.49 11.07 11.15
C PHE A 20 18.93 9.61 11.07
N VAL A 21 18.59 8.90 9.98
CA VAL A 21 18.93 7.49 9.83
C VAL A 21 20.44 7.29 9.66
N ASN A 22 21.13 8.17 8.93
CA ASN A 22 22.59 8.10 8.76
C ASN A 22 23.34 8.31 10.08
N LYS A 23 22.85 9.19 10.96
CA LYS A 23 23.41 9.40 12.31
C LYS A 23 23.18 8.20 13.22
N LEU A 24 22.08 7.47 13.05
CA LEU A 24 21.80 6.25 13.81
C LEU A 24 22.60 5.04 13.32
N ASN A 25 22.79 4.92 12.00
CA ASN A 25 23.55 3.83 11.42
C ASN A 25 24.27 4.28 10.14
N LEU A 26 25.59 4.40 10.22
CA LEU A 26 26.45 4.81 9.11
C LEU A 26 26.47 3.81 7.94
N GLN A 27 26.12 2.55 8.19
CA GLN A 27 26.01 1.52 7.14
C GLN A 27 24.63 1.47 6.50
N PHE A 28 23.71 2.35 6.90
CA PHE A 28 22.39 2.37 6.30
C PHE A 28 22.47 2.75 4.83
N LYS A 29 22.16 1.79 3.95
CA LYS A 29 22.05 2.07 2.52
C LYS A 29 20.75 2.80 2.27
N GLN A 30 20.85 4.06 1.88
CA GLN A 30 19.70 4.86 1.52
C GLN A 30 18.93 4.21 0.37
N ILE A 31 17.63 4.01 0.57
CA ILE A 31 16.71 3.48 -0.44
C ILE A 31 15.99 4.61 -1.15
N SER A 32 15.75 4.45 -2.46
CA SER A 32 14.93 5.39 -3.22
C SER A 32 13.44 5.10 -3.02
N ARG A 33 12.59 6.08 -3.33
CA ARG A 33 11.14 5.92 -3.38
C ARG A 33 10.73 4.79 -4.33
N ASN A 34 11.43 4.62 -5.44
CA ASN A 34 11.15 3.58 -6.43
C ASN A 34 11.47 2.19 -5.88
N THR A 35 12.62 2.03 -5.22
CA THR A 35 13.01 0.78 -4.56
C THR A 35 12.02 0.41 -3.46
N LEU A 36 11.61 1.39 -2.65
CA LEU A 36 10.60 1.20 -1.63
C LEU A 36 9.25 0.77 -2.23
N LYS A 37 8.84 1.39 -3.35
CA LYS A 37 7.61 1.01 -4.06
C LYS A 37 7.68 -0.42 -4.61
N SER A 38 8.82 -0.83 -5.17
CA SER A 38 8.99 -2.21 -5.65
C SER A 38 8.94 -3.22 -4.50
N ASP A 39 9.59 -2.93 -3.38
CA ASP A 39 9.54 -3.80 -2.19
C ASP A 39 8.13 -3.86 -1.60
N TYR A 40 7.41 -2.74 -1.57
CA TYR A 40 6.02 -2.69 -1.14
C TYR A 40 5.14 -3.62 -1.99
N MET A 41 5.26 -3.53 -3.32
CA MET A 41 4.49 -4.37 -4.23
C MET A 41 4.84 -5.85 -4.10
N ARG A 42 6.11 -6.17 -3.92
CA ARG A 42 6.57 -7.55 -3.70
C ARG A 42 5.93 -8.15 -2.44
N ILE A 43 6.02 -7.44 -1.31
CA ILE A 43 5.43 -7.88 -0.04
C ILE A 43 3.91 -8.04 -0.19
N TYR A 44 3.24 -7.08 -0.85
CA TYR A 44 1.81 -7.19 -1.12
C TYR A 44 1.46 -8.45 -1.91
N GLN A 45 2.20 -8.75 -2.97
CA GLN A 45 1.96 -9.95 -3.80
C GLN A 45 2.19 -11.24 -3.01
N GLU A 46 3.24 -11.29 -2.20
CA GLU A 46 3.55 -12.42 -1.33
C GLU A 46 2.41 -12.68 -0.32
N GLU A 47 1.96 -11.66 0.40
CA GLU A 47 0.86 -11.78 1.37
C GLU A 47 -0.48 -12.09 0.70
N LYS A 48 -0.77 -11.47 -0.45
CA LYS A 48 -1.94 -11.78 -1.26
C LYS A 48 -1.94 -13.26 -1.68
N GLY A 49 -0.80 -13.79 -2.09
CA GLY A 49 -0.65 -15.21 -2.45
C GLY A 49 -0.90 -16.14 -1.25
N LYS A 50 -0.41 -15.78 -0.05
CA LYS A 50 -0.70 -16.54 1.18
C LYS A 50 -2.19 -16.51 1.52
N LEU A 51 -2.83 -15.35 1.39
CA LEU A 51 -4.26 -15.21 1.61
C LEU A 51 -5.08 -16.08 0.65
N TYR A 52 -4.78 -16.07 -0.64
CA TYR A 52 -5.48 -16.95 -1.59
C TYR A 52 -5.33 -18.43 -1.24
N LYS A 53 -4.12 -18.88 -0.92
CA LYS A 53 -3.90 -20.27 -0.48
C LYS A 53 -4.67 -20.63 0.79
N PHE A 54 -4.93 -19.66 1.65
CA PHE A 54 -5.76 -19.84 2.84
C PHE A 54 -7.25 -19.92 2.46
N LEU A 55 -7.72 -19.01 1.61
CA LEU A 55 -9.10 -19.01 1.11
C LEU A 55 -9.45 -20.28 0.33
N ASP A 56 -8.53 -20.81 -0.49
CA ASP A 56 -8.74 -22.05 -1.26
C ASP A 56 -8.95 -23.28 -0.37
N LYS A 57 -8.48 -23.24 0.88
CA LYS A 57 -8.61 -24.34 1.85
C LYS A 57 -9.86 -24.20 2.72
N LEU A 58 -10.56 -23.07 2.66
CA LEU A 58 -11.74 -22.84 3.47
C LEU A 58 -12.96 -23.53 2.85
N ASN A 59 -13.58 -24.43 3.61
CA ASN A 59 -14.83 -25.10 3.24
C ASN A 59 -16.08 -24.35 3.76
N SER A 60 -16.00 -23.01 3.89
CA SER A 60 -17.04 -22.18 4.47
C SER A 60 -17.49 -21.08 3.52
N TRP A 61 -18.70 -20.55 3.72
CA TRP A 61 -19.15 -19.36 2.99
C TRP A 61 -18.40 -18.11 3.44
N ILE A 62 -18.03 -17.28 2.47
CA ILE A 62 -17.32 -16.03 2.67
C ILE A 62 -18.25 -14.90 2.25
N SER A 63 -18.52 -13.95 3.13
CA SER A 63 -19.21 -12.71 2.79
C SER A 63 -18.18 -11.63 2.47
N CYS A 64 -18.31 -10.97 1.32
CA CYS A 64 -17.48 -9.83 0.95
C CYS A 64 -18.31 -8.55 1.00
N THR A 65 -17.92 -7.60 1.84
CA THR A 65 -18.50 -6.25 1.86
C THR A 65 -17.55 -5.32 1.11
N SER A 66 -18.04 -4.71 0.04
CA SER A 66 -17.31 -3.68 -0.69
C SER A 66 -18.01 -2.34 -0.48
N GLU A 67 -17.31 -1.39 0.12
CA GLU A 67 -17.81 -0.02 0.29
C GLU A 67 -17.35 0.86 -0.89
N LEU A 68 -18.30 1.55 -1.52
CA LEU A 68 -18.02 2.52 -2.57
C LEU A 68 -18.20 3.93 -2.00
N ASN A 69 -17.10 4.69 -1.94
CA ASN A 69 -17.11 6.07 -1.48
C ASN A 69 -16.75 7.02 -2.63
N TYR A 70 -17.58 8.02 -2.88
CA TYR A 70 -17.30 9.07 -3.88
C TYR A 70 -16.46 10.18 -3.26
N TYR A 71 -15.20 10.30 -3.64
CA TYR A 71 -14.37 11.45 -3.31
C TYR A 71 -14.45 12.48 -4.45
N LYS A 72 -15.07 13.62 -4.18
CA LYS A 72 -15.30 14.68 -5.18
C LYS A 72 -14.03 15.52 -5.39
N HIS A 73 -13.03 14.96 -6.06
CA HIS A 73 -11.87 15.74 -6.52
C HIS A 73 -12.12 16.22 -7.95
N THR A 74 -12.65 17.44 -8.06
CA THR A 74 -12.81 18.26 -9.29
C THR A 74 -13.63 17.67 -10.45
N LYS A 75 -14.84 18.26 -10.60
CA LYS A 75 -15.72 18.39 -11.78
C LYS A 75 -15.48 17.40 -12.94
N ASP A 76 -16.03 16.18 -12.82
CA ASP A 76 -16.75 15.49 -13.91
C ASP A 76 -17.34 14.20 -13.32
N ALA A 77 -18.58 14.30 -12.85
CA ALA A 77 -19.29 13.18 -12.27
C ALA A 77 -19.95 12.36 -13.40
N PHE A 78 -19.44 11.14 -13.63
CA PHE A 78 -20.17 10.15 -14.43
C PHE A 78 -21.32 9.60 -13.58
N VAL A 79 -22.54 9.90 -14.00
CA VAL A 79 -23.77 9.34 -13.43
C VAL A 79 -23.99 7.97 -14.06
N PHE A 80 -23.96 6.92 -13.24
CA PHE A 80 -24.40 5.59 -13.68
C PHE A 80 -25.92 5.53 -13.53
N ASP A 81 -26.64 5.72 -14.63
CA ASP A 81 -28.08 5.47 -14.67
C ASP A 81 -28.32 3.96 -14.57
N ARG A 82 -29.00 3.53 -13.50
CA ARG A 82 -29.56 2.17 -13.39
C ARG A 82 -31.02 2.25 -13.79
N SER A 83 -31.28 2.18 -15.09
CA SER A 83 -32.59 1.72 -15.56
C SER A 83 -32.62 0.19 -15.40
N PHE A 84 -33.47 -0.29 -14.49
CA PHE A 84 -33.86 -1.70 -14.39
C PHE A 84 -34.72 -2.10 -15.59
#